data_AF-Q281E5-F1
#
_entry.id   AF-Q281E5-F1
#
_cell.length_a   1.000
_cell.length_b   1.000
_cell.length_c   1.000
_cell.angle_alpha   90.00
_cell.angle_beta   90.00
_cell.angle_gamma   90.00
#
_symmetry.space_group_name_H-M   'P 1'
#
loop_
_entity.id
_entity.type
_entity.pdbx_description
1 polymer ?
#
loop_
_entity_poly.entity_id
_entity_poly.type
_entity_poly.pdbx_seq_one_letter_code
_entity_poly.pdbx_strand_id
1 'polypeptide(L)'
;KSLPNSSTTYDTNPTLSPSFQLYQPNKVKAYQTTNTYNRLIEPDKWQSSSDLNNMTNLLKLLTTKNIKAKLGKDTQSMGNNNGGGVSQTINTITTTGNISEGLKEETSIQAETLKKFFDSKQNNKSEIGIGDSTFTKMDGKLTG
;
A
#
# COMPACT_ATOMS: atom_id res chain seq x y z
N LYS A 1 4.52 -13.13 -15.12
CA LYS A 1 5.13 -14.43 -14.79
C LYS A 1 4.58 -14.88 -13.44
N SER A 2 4.27 -16.16 -13.27
CA SER A 2 3.85 -16.69 -11.96
C SER A 2 5.04 -16.76 -11.00
N LEU A 3 4.77 -16.74 -9.69
CA LEU A 3 5.77 -17.12 -8.70
C LEU A 3 6.21 -18.57 -8.96
N PRO A 4 7.45 -18.95 -8.60
CA PRO A 4 7.89 -20.34 -8.67
C PRO A 4 6.88 -21.28 -8.01
N ASN A 5 6.69 -22.49 -8.56
CA ASN A 5 5.79 -23.48 -7.99
C ASN A 5 6.14 -23.71 -6.52
N SER A 6 5.19 -23.38 -5.63
CA SER A 6 5.21 -23.82 -4.25
C SER A 6 5.35 -25.34 -4.26
N SER A 7 6.38 -25.86 -3.60
CA SER A 7 6.40 -27.27 -3.22
C SER A 7 5.11 -27.53 -2.42
N THR A 8 4.19 -28.30 -3.03
CA THR A 8 2.86 -28.71 -2.54
C THR A 8 1.86 -27.58 -2.20
N THR A 9 0.58 -27.92 -2.29
CA THR A 9 -0.59 -27.05 -2.13
C THR A 9 -0.83 -26.52 -0.71
N TYR A 10 0.03 -26.91 0.25
CA TYR A 10 -0.02 -26.52 1.66
C TYR A 10 1.39 -26.42 2.25
N ASP A 11 2.25 -25.58 1.67
CA ASP A 11 3.49 -25.22 2.33
C ASP A 11 3.17 -24.42 3.61
N THR A 12 3.69 -24.86 4.75
CA THR A 12 3.59 -24.18 6.04
C THR A 12 4.58 -23.03 6.17
N ASN A 13 5.51 -22.89 5.21
CA ASN A 13 6.50 -21.83 5.16
C ASN A 13 6.02 -20.60 4.35
N PRO A 14 6.60 -19.41 4.62
CA PRO A 14 6.25 -18.22 3.85
C PRO A 14 6.60 -18.37 2.36
N THR A 15 5.69 -17.94 1.49
CA THR A 15 5.96 -17.89 0.04
C THR A 15 6.66 -16.58 -0.32
N LEU A 16 7.88 -16.69 -0.86
CA LEU A 16 8.66 -15.54 -1.30
C LEU A 16 8.02 -14.89 -2.55
N SER A 17 7.81 -13.58 -2.47
CA SER A 17 7.36 -12.73 -3.58
C SER A 17 8.32 -11.54 -3.72
N PRO A 18 8.31 -10.80 -4.84
CA PRO A 18 9.16 -9.62 -4.99
C PRO A 18 9.00 -8.56 -3.88
N SER A 19 7.84 -8.51 -3.22
CA SER A 19 7.55 -7.59 -2.12
C SER A 19 7.58 -8.25 -0.74
N PHE A 20 8.01 -9.52 -0.65
CA PHE A 20 8.11 -10.20 0.64
C PHE A 20 9.22 -9.58 1.49
N GLN A 21 8.91 -9.37 2.77
CA GLN A 21 9.84 -8.87 3.78
C GLN A 21 9.69 -9.70 5.05
N LEU A 22 10.81 -10.08 5.67
CA LEU A 22 10.82 -10.85 6.90
C LEU A 22 10.71 -9.93 8.13
N TYR A 23 9.54 -9.30 8.28
CA TYR A 23 9.27 -8.44 9.44
C TYR A 23 9.26 -9.23 10.74
N GLN A 24 10.04 -8.77 11.72
CA GLN A 24 10.09 -9.38 13.04
C GLN A 24 8.90 -8.90 13.91
N PRO A 25 8.44 -9.73 14.85
CA PRO A 25 7.42 -9.33 15.80
C PRO A 25 7.82 -8.14 16.69
N ASN A 26 6.84 -7.35 17.11
CA ASN A 26 6.98 -6.31 18.13
C ASN A 26 6.05 -6.63 19.32
N LYS A 27 6.53 -6.41 20.54
CA LYS A 27 5.74 -6.55 21.76
C LYS A 27 5.96 -5.34 22.65
N VAL A 28 4.86 -4.75 23.11
CA VAL A 28 4.84 -3.55 23.95
C VAL A 28 3.98 -3.81 25.18
N LYS A 29 4.21 -3.07 26.25
CA LYS A 29 3.35 -3.13 27.44
C LYS A 29 1.93 -2.65 27.10
N ALA A 30 0.97 -2.99 27.95
CA ALA A 30 -0.41 -2.52 27.79
C ALA A 30 -0.46 -0.99 27.73
N TYR A 31 -1.16 -0.46 26.74
CA TYR A 31 -1.36 0.98 26.60
C TYR A 31 -2.18 1.52 27.78
N GLN A 32 -1.80 2.71 28.26
CA GLN A 32 -2.59 3.44 29.24
C GLN A 32 -3.90 3.95 28.62
N THR A 33 -4.96 4.02 29.42
CA THR A 33 -6.29 4.50 28.98
C THR A 33 -6.36 6.01 28.80
N THR A 34 -5.55 6.76 29.53
CA THR A 34 -5.40 8.22 29.41
C THR A 34 -3.93 8.58 29.22
N ASN A 35 -3.64 9.69 28.55
CA ASN A 35 -2.28 10.19 28.33
C ASN A 35 -1.33 9.17 27.66
N THR A 36 -1.88 8.31 26.79
CA THR A 36 -1.19 7.16 26.18
C THR A 36 0.15 7.50 25.52
N TYR A 37 0.26 8.69 24.92
CA TYR A 37 1.42 9.12 24.14
C TYR A 37 2.26 10.22 24.83
N ASN A 38 2.06 10.46 26.14
CA ASN A 38 2.86 11.45 26.88
C ASN A 38 4.31 10.98 27.12
N ARG A 39 4.57 9.68 26.96
CA ARG A 39 5.90 9.06 27.02
C ARG A 39 6.10 8.15 25.81
N LEU A 40 7.36 7.83 25.52
CA LEU A 40 7.68 6.78 24.56
C LEU A 40 7.04 5.46 25.00
N ILE A 41 6.47 4.73 24.04
CA ILE A 41 5.87 3.41 24.29
C ILE A 41 6.97 2.43 24.70
N GLU A 42 6.79 1.81 25.85
CA GLU A 42 7.79 0.89 26.41
C GLU A 42 7.62 -0.51 25.79
N PRO A 43 8.69 -1.08 25.18
CA PRO A 43 8.66 -2.46 24.72
C PRO A 43 8.53 -3.43 25.90
N ASP A 44 7.92 -4.58 25.65
CA ASP A 44 7.86 -5.68 26.61
C ASP A 44 8.77 -6.83 26.17
N LYS A 45 9.15 -7.69 27.10
CA LYS A 45 10.05 -8.82 26.84
C LYS A 45 9.40 -9.81 25.88
N TRP A 46 10.10 -10.11 24.79
CA TRP A 46 9.75 -11.18 23.86
C TRP A 46 10.03 -12.56 24.48
N GLN A 47 9.00 -13.41 24.55
CA GLN A 47 9.10 -14.80 24.99
C GLN A 47 8.97 -15.70 23.75
N SER A 48 10.12 -16.08 23.17
CA SER A 48 10.23 -16.64 21.82
C SER A 48 9.26 -17.79 21.49
N SER A 49 8.99 -18.69 22.43
CA SER A 49 8.12 -19.85 22.15
C SER A 49 6.63 -19.56 22.34
N SER A 50 6.23 -18.86 23.41
CA SER A 50 4.80 -18.58 23.68
C SER A 50 4.25 -17.48 22.77
N ASP A 51 5.03 -16.42 22.55
CA ASP A 51 4.57 -15.27 21.77
C ASP A 51 4.48 -15.61 20.27
N LEU A 52 5.38 -16.44 19.75
CA LEU A 52 5.37 -16.88 18.35
C LEU A 52 4.13 -17.75 18.03
N ASN A 53 3.79 -18.68 18.93
CA ASN A 53 2.62 -19.54 18.77
C ASN A 53 1.32 -18.72 18.66
N ASN A 54 1.20 -17.68 19.48
CA ASN A 54 0.04 -16.78 19.48
C ASN A 54 -0.06 -15.91 18.22
N MET A 55 1.03 -15.76 17.46
CA MET A 55 1.08 -14.96 16.23
C MET A 55 0.87 -15.76 14.95
N THR A 56 0.59 -17.06 15.01
CA THR A 56 0.43 -17.94 13.84
C THR A 56 -0.47 -17.34 12.74
N ASN A 57 -1.62 -16.76 13.12
CA ASN A 57 -2.53 -16.16 12.14
C ASN A 57 -1.99 -14.86 11.51
N LEU A 58 -1.22 -14.07 12.26
CA LEU A 58 -0.58 -12.84 11.76
C LEU A 58 0.63 -13.19 10.88
N LEU A 59 1.45 -14.16 11.28
CA LEU A 59 2.63 -14.61 10.53
C LEU A 59 2.25 -15.15 9.14
N LYS A 60 1.08 -15.80 9.01
CA LYS A 60 0.53 -16.20 7.71
C LYS A 60 0.36 -14.99 6.76
N LEU A 61 0.12 -13.79 7.27
CA LEU A 61 -0.04 -12.57 6.47
C LEU A 61 1.27 -11.97 5.98
N LEU A 62 2.43 -12.44 6.42
CA LEU A 62 3.70 -12.07 5.77
C LEU A 62 3.74 -12.50 4.31
N THR A 63 2.98 -13.53 3.94
CA THR A 63 2.85 -13.98 2.56
C THR A 63 1.81 -13.15 1.79
N THR A 64 2.23 -12.48 0.71
CA THR A 64 1.38 -11.59 -0.12
C THR A 64 0.07 -12.25 -0.56
N LYS A 65 0.10 -13.55 -0.91
CA LYS A 65 -1.09 -14.31 -1.34
C LYS A 65 -2.20 -14.31 -0.27
N ASN A 66 -1.83 -14.41 1.01
CA ASN A 66 -2.79 -14.49 2.11
C ASN A 66 -3.44 -13.14 2.39
N ILE A 67 -2.71 -12.02 2.22
CA ILE A 67 -3.30 -10.67 2.26
C ILE A 67 -4.27 -10.48 1.08
N LYS A 68 -3.88 -10.85 -0.15
CA LYS A 68 -4.76 -10.75 -1.32
C LYS A 68 -6.08 -11.50 -1.12
N ALA A 69 -6.04 -12.70 -0.55
CA ALA A 69 -7.24 -13.48 -0.24
C ALA A 69 -8.15 -12.76 0.77
N LYS A 70 -7.59 -12.22 1.87
CA LYS A 70 -8.38 -11.47 2.86
C LYS A 70 -8.99 -10.18 2.32
N LEU A 71 -8.37 -9.55 1.33
CA LEU A 71 -8.87 -8.34 0.67
C LEU A 71 -9.80 -8.62 -0.52
N GLY A 72 -10.12 -9.88 -0.84
CA GLY A 72 -10.94 -10.25 -2.00
C GLY A 72 -10.30 -9.91 -3.34
N LYS A 73 -8.96 -9.98 -3.43
CA LYS A 73 -8.16 -9.67 -4.63
C LYS A 73 -7.50 -10.91 -5.23
N ASP A 74 -8.09 -12.09 -5.02
CA ASP A 74 -7.59 -13.32 -5.61
C ASP A 74 -7.86 -13.41 -7.12
N THR A 75 -7.22 -14.37 -7.76
CA THR A 75 -7.02 -14.41 -9.22
C THR A 75 -8.32 -14.61 -10.01
N GLN A 76 -9.40 -15.14 -9.39
CA GLN A 76 -10.65 -15.40 -10.10
C GLN A 76 -11.46 -14.13 -10.40
N SER A 77 -11.25 -13.04 -9.67
CA SER A 77 -11.90 -11.75 -9.99
C SER A 77 -11.30 -11.04 -11.21
N MET A 78 -10.13 -11.45 -11.71
CA MET A 78 -9.39 -10.74 -12.77
C MET A 78 -9.02 -11.59 -13.98
N GLY A 79 -9.22 -12.91 -13.94
CA GLY A 79 -8.73 -13.84 -14.98
C GLY A 79 -9.24 -13.59 -16.41
N ASN A 80 -10.42 -12.98 -16.56
CA ASN A 80 -11.05 -12.69 -17.85
C ASN A 80 -11.24 -11.19 -18.15
N ASN A 81 -10.77 -10.28 -17.27
CA ASN A 81 -11.13 -8.85 -17.35
C ASN A 81 -9.96 -7.93 -17.79
N ASN A 82 -8.83 -8.50 -18.19
CA ASN A 82 -7.64 -7.71 -18.55
C ASN A 82 -7.59 -7.43 -20.06
N GLY A 83 -7.28 -6.18 -20.43
CA GLY A 83 -6.97 -5.80 -21.82
C GLY A 83 -5.46 -5.79 -22.06
N GLY A 84 -4.99 -6.44 -23.13
CA GLY A 84 -3.68 -6.14 -23.71
C GLY A 84 -3.74 -4.80 -24.44
N GLY A 85 -2.73 -3.93 -24.29
CA GLY A 85 -2.79 -2.58 -24.84
C GLY A 85 -1.71 -1.64 -24.34
N VAL A 86 -1.86 -0.35 -24.68
CA VAL A 86 -0.92 0.73 -24.35
C VAL A 86 -1.55 1.64 -23.29
N SER A 87 -0.75 2.02 -22.28
CA SER A 87 -1.13 2.93 -21.20
C SER A 87 -0.48 4.30 -21.44
N GLN A 88 -1.26 5.35 -21.63
CA GLN A 88 -0.78 6.71 -21.85
C GLN A 88 -0.87 7.53 -20.55
N THR A 89 0.13 8.38 -20.32
CA THR A 89 0.16 9.28 -19.16
C THR A 89 -1.02 10.26 -19.17
N ILE A 90 -1.36 10.80 -17.99
CA ILE A 90 -2.35 11.88 -17.88
C ILE A 90 -1.96 13.08 -18.75
N ASN A 91 -2.95 13.83 -19.21
CA ASN A 91 -2.71 15.08 -19.93
C ASN A 91 -2.25 16.16 -18.94
N THR A 92 -1.09 16.75 -19.20
CA THR A 92 -0.55 17.86 -18.40
C THR A 92 -0.42 19.12 -19.26
N ILE A 93 -0.75 20.27 -18.69
CA ILE A 93 -0.47 21.59 -19.27
C ILE A 93 0.61 22.30 -18.47
N THR A 94 1.08 23.45 -18.94
CA THR A 94 2.15 24.22 -18.29
C THR A 94 1.86 24.58 -16.82
N THR A 95 0.59 24.72 -16.45
CA THR A 95 0.17 25.05 -15.08
C THR A 95 -0.20 23.83 -14.23
N THR A 96 -0.20 22.61 -14.79
CA THR A 96 -0.44 21.39 -14.03
C THR A 96 0.65 21.21 -12.97
N GLY A 97 0.25 20.89 -11.74
CA GLY A 97 1.18 20.78 -10.61
C GLY A 97 1.46 22.11 -9.90
N ASN A 98 0.86 23.23 -10.33
CA ASN A 98 1.01 24.48 -9.61
C ASN A 98 0.31 24.43 -8.24
N ILE A 99 1.11 24.31 -7.18
CA ILE A 99 0.68 24.28 -5.78
C ILE A 99 1.06 25.56 -5.03
N SER A 100 1.43 26.65 -5.74
CA SER A 100 1.94 27.88 -5.13
C SER A 100 0.99 28.48 -4.09
N GLU A 101 -0.32 28.44 -4.33
CA GLU A 101 -1.35 28.89 -3.38
C GLU A 101 -1.31 28.10 -2.06
N GLY A 102 -1.04 26.80 -2.14
CA GLY A 102 -0.87 25.95 -0.96
C GLY A 102 0.47 26.15 -0.25
N LEU A 103 1.48 26.72 -0.92
CA LEU A 103 2.81 26.96 -0.33
C LEU A 103 2.93 28.33 0.36
N LYS A 104 1.88 29.17 0.27
CA LYS A 104 1.82 30.48 0.94
C LYS A 104 1.81 30.32 2.47
N GLU A 105 2.50 31.22 3.16
CA GLU A 105 2.54 31.34 4.62
C GLU A 105 1.87 32.64 5.10
N GLU A 106 0.62 32.86 4.70
CA GLU A 106 -0.11 34.10 5.02
C GLU A 106 -0.86 33.99 6.37
N THR A 107 -1.72 32.98 6.50
CA THR A 107 -2.61 32.82 7.68
C THR A 107 -2.18 31.67 8.59
N SER A 108 -1.43 30.71 8.05
CA SER A 108 -0.98 29.51 8.76
C SER A 108 0.39 29.09 8.24
N ILE A 109 1.08 28.22 8.98
CA ILE A 109 2.35 27.64 8.51
C ILE A 109 2.14 26.87 7.20
N GLN A 110 3.18 26.78 6.37
CA GLN A 110 3.10 26.17 5.04
C GLN A 110 2.50 24.75 5.05
N ALA A 111 2.84 23.93 6.06
CA ALA A 111 2.30 22.57 6.16
C ALA A 111 0.77 22.56 6.32
N GLU A 112 0.21 23.53 7.05
CA GLU A 112 -1.23 23.65 7.26
C GLU A 112 -1.93 24.20 6.01
N THR A 113 -1.38 25.23 5.37
CA THR A 113 -1.93 25.79 4.14
C THR A 113 -1.90 24.77 2.99
N LEU A 114 -0.81 24.01 2.86
CA LEU A 114 -0.69 22.97 1.83
C LEU A 114 -1.64 21.80 2.07
N LYS A 115 -1.86 21.41 3.34
CA LYS A 115 -2.86 20.38 3.69
C LYS A 115 -4.26 20.83 3.27
N LYS A 116 -4.65 22.06 3.61
CA LYS A 116 -5.95 22.64 3.22
C LYS A 116 -6.08 22.74 1.70
N PHE A 117 -5.01 23.12 1.01
CA PHE A 117 -4.98 23.17 -0.45
C PHE A 117 -5.27 21.78 -1.06
N PHE A 118 -4.58 20.73 -0.61
CA PHE A 118 -4.85 19.37 -1.11
C PHE A 118 -6.25 18.86 -0.76
N ASP A 119 -6.78 19.20 0.42
CA ASP A 119 -8.15 18.85 0.81
C ASP A 119 -9.18 19.51 -0.13
N SER A 120 -8.94 20.74 -0.60
CA SER A 120 -9.80 21.43 -1.57
C SER A 120 -9.73 20.84 -2.99
N LYS A 121 -8.70 20.05 -3.30
CA LYS A 121 -8.43 19.48 -4.64
C LYS A 121 -8.60 17.96 -4.69
N GLN A 122 -9.22 17.35 -3.67
CA GLN A 122 -9.37 15.88 -3.59
C GLN A 122 -10.13 15.27 -4.77
N ASN A 123 -11.13 15.97 -5.30
CA ASN A 123 -11.95 15.50 -6.41
C ASN A 123 -11.34 15.81 -7.79
N ASN A 124 -10.32 16.66 -7.85
CA ASN A 124 -9.62 16.97 -9.11
C ASN A 124 -8.10 16.90 -8.94
N LYS A 125 -7.60 15.73 -8.55
CA LYS A 125 -6.17 15.46 -8.40
C LYS A 125 -5.37 15.62 -9.69
N SER A 126 -6.05 15.57 -10.85
CA SER A 126 -5.44 15.76 -12.16
C SER A 126 -4.82 17.15 -12.35
N GLU A 127 -5.36 18.19 -11.70
CA GLU A 127 -4.78 19.54 -11.69
C GLU A 127 -3.39 19.58 -11.03
N ILE A 128 -3.13 18.65 -10.11
CA ILE A 128 -1.86 18.49 -9.39
C ILE A 128 -0.93 17.50 -10.11
N GLY A 129 -1.39 16.88 -11.21
CA GLY A 129 -0.61 15.88 -11.95
C GLY A 129 -0.72 14.46 -11.38
N ILE A 130 -1.79 14.17 -10.63
CA ILE A 130 -2.05 12.82 -10.10
C ILE A 130 -3.37 12.30 -10.69
N GLY A 131 -3.32 11.17 -11.38
CA GLY A 131 -4.51 10.55 -11.95
C GLY A 131 -4.22 9.21 -12.60
N ASP A 132 -5.28 8.59 -13.10
CA ASP A 132 -5.21 7.31 -13.78
C ASP A 132 -4.74 7.50 -15.23
N SER A 133 -3.88 6.60 -15.69
CA SER A 133 -3.46 6.56 -17.09
C SER A 133 -4.62 6.12 -18.00
N THR A 134 -4.77 6.76 -19.16
CA THR A 134 -5.73 6.29 -20.16
C THR A 134 -5.19 5.04 -20.86
N PHE A 135 -6.08 4.16 -21.32
CA PHE A 135 -5.69 2.87 -21.88
C PHE A 135 -6.30 2.65 -23.26
N THR A 136 -5.48 2.22 -24.22
CA THR A 136 -5.91 1.83 -25.57
C THR A 136 -5.70 0.33 -25.76
N LYS A 137 -6.78 -0.41 -25.99
CA LYS A 137 -6.73 -1.85 -26.25
C LYS A 137 -6.01 -2.13 -27.57
N MET A 138 -5.14 -3.16 -27.57
CA MET A 138 -4.46 -3.69 -28.74
C MET A 138 -4.78 -5.17 -28.87
N ASP A 139 -5.03 -5.62 -30.09
CA ASP A 139 -5.25 -7.03 -30.36
C ASP A 139 -3.92 -7.81 -30.35
N GLY A 140 -3.97 -9.06 -29.86
CA GLY A 140 -2.80 -9.91 -29.77
C GLY A 140 -1.85 -9.59 -28.60
N LYS A 141 -0.63 -10.11 -28.69
CA LYS A 141 0.38 -10.00 -27.63
C LYS A 141 1.45 -8.99 -28.05
N LEU A 142 1.60 -7.92 -27.29
CA LEU A 142 2.66 -6.92 -27.46
C LEU A 142 4.04 -7.53 -27.10
N THR A 143 5.06 -7.29 -27.94
CA THR A 143 6.41 -7.87 -27.76
C THR A 143 7.55 -6.86 -27.88
N GLY A 144 7.30 -5.65 -28.35
CA GLY A 144 8.25 -4.54 -28.50
C GLY A 144 7.56 -3.35 -29.13
#